data_AF-A0A957CF82-F1
#
_entry.id   AF-A0A957CF82-F1
#
_cell.length_a   1.000
_cell.length_b   1.000
_cell.length_c   1.000
_cell.angle_alpha   90.00
_cell.angle_beta   90.00
_cell.angle_gamma   90.00
#
_symmetry.space_group_name_H-M   'P 1'
#
loop_
_entity.id
_entity.type
_entity.pdbx_description
1 polymer ?
#
loop_
_entity_poly.entity_id
_entity_poly.type
_entity_poly.pdbx_seq_one_letter_code
_entity_poly.pdbx_strand_id
1 'polypeptide(L)'
;NSLFNIHYSELGKLLPSSEHLNKLKYIINNHPNGLIICGPRCPGDEFTQAVAQLSQKSGYPILADPISGLRFGPWVDETTIVSSYETFMQAKTLRVSGKPLGSEPQVIIRFGAVPISKWLNDYLDRITPAHRIHIRSNGVWADDSHRTTLFLQADETAV
;
A
#
# COMPACT_ATOMS: atom_id res chain seq x y z
N ASN A 1 -9.08 -36.76 -26.38
CA ASN A 1 -9.43 -36.46 -24.98
C ASN A 1 -8.18 -36.34 -24.15
N SER A 2 -7.61 -35.14 -24.06
CA SER A 2 -6.53 -34.83 -23.11
C SER A 2 -7.18 -34.54 -21.76
N LEU A 3 -6.87 -35.34 -20.75
CA LEU A 3 -7.27 -35.11 -19.38
C LEU A 3 -6.40 -33.96 -18.83
N PHE A 4 -6.97 -32.78 -18.65
CA PHE A 4 -6.31 -31.70 -17.93
C PHE A 4 -6.27 -32.06 -16.45
N ASN A 5 -5.07 -32.26 -15.90
CA ASN A 5 -4.89 -32.35 -14.46
C ASN A 5 -4.97 -30.94 -13.86
N ILE A 6 -6.01 -30.69 -13.06
CA ILE A 6 -6.12 -29.47 -12.26
C ILE A 6 -5.38 -29.71 -10.95
N HIS A 7 -4.30 -28.97 -10.73
CA HIS A 7 -3.59 -28.96 -9.47
C HIS A 7 -4.24 -27.92 -8.54
N TYR A 8 -4.69 -28.36 -7.37
CA TYR A 8 -5.21 -27.47 -6.32
C TYR A 8 -4.12 -27.26 -5.26
N SER A 9 -3.97 -26.02 -4.79
CA SER A 9 -3.18 -25.70 -3.61
C SER A 9 -4.03 -24.89 -2.63
N GLU A 10 -4.12 -25.36 -1.40
CA GLU A 10 -4.75 -24.64 -0.30
C GLU A 10 -3.65 -23.96 0.52
N LEU A 11 -3.71 -22.63 0.63
CA LEU A 11 -2.83 -21.85 1.49
C LEU A 11 -3.58 -21.54 2.77
N GLY A 12 -2.95 -21.79 3.92
CA GLY A 12 -3.48 -21.37 5.21
C GLY A 12 -3.44 -19.85 5.36
N LYS A 13 -4.28 -19.33 6.27
CA LYS A 13 -4.31 -17.90 6.60
C LYS A 13 -3.26 -17.57 7.67
N LEU A 14 -2.34 -16.66 7.37
CA LEU A 14 -1.35 -16.10 8.29
C LEU A 14 -1.92 -14.86 8.99
N LEU A 15 -2.36 -15.05 10.23
CA LEU A 15 -2.97 -13.99 11.03
C LEU A 15 -1.91 -13.21 11.83
N PRO A 16 -2.03 -11.87 11.91
CA PRO A 16 -1.20 -11.08 12.82
C PRO A 16 -1.59 -11.34 14.29
N SER A 17 -0.64 -11.21 15.20
CA SER A 17 -0.92 -11.23 16.63
C SER A 17 -1.68 -9.96 17.06
N SER A 18 -2.31 -10.02 18.23
CA SER A 18 -2.92 -8.83 18.85
C SER A 18 -1.91 -7.71 19.09
N GLU A 19 -0.66 -8.04 19.42
CA GLU A 19 0.43 -7.08 19.58
C GLU A 19 0.74 -6.35 18.27
N HIS A 20 0.83 -7.08 17.14
CA HIS A 20 1.01 -6.46 15.83
C HIS A 20 -0.13 -5.50 15.50
N LEU A 21 -1.38 -5.92 15.70
CA LEU A 21 -2.55 -5.08 15.44
C LEU A 21 -2.60 -3.84 16.35
N ASN A 22 -2.27 -3.99 17.64
CA ASN A 22 -2.22 -2.87 18.58
C ASN A 22 -1.14 -1.85 18.18
N LYS A 23 0.03 -2.32 17.73
CA LYS A 23 1.10 -1.46 17.23
C LYS A 23 0.68 -0.68 15.99
N LEU A 24 0.04 -1.33 15.02
CA LEU A 24 -0.45 -0.67 13.81
C LEU A 24 -1.53 0.36 14.13
N LYS A 25 -2.51 0.00 14.97
CA LYS A 25 -3.54 0.94 15.45
C LYS A 25 -2.93 2.15 16.15
N TYR A 26 -1.95 1.93 17.03
CA TYR A 26 -1.24 3.02 17.70
C TYR A 26 -0.55 3.94 16.69
N ILE A 27 0.17 3.39 15.71
CA ILE A 27 0.85 4.18 14.69
C ILE A 27 -0.17 5.01 13.89
N ILE A 28 -1.25 4.40 13.40
CA ILE A 28 -2.26 5.07 12.58
C ILE A 28 -2.97 6.18 13.37
N ASN A 29 -3.41 5.89 14.59
CA ASN A 29 -4.17 6.84 15.41
C ASN A 29 -3.35 8.06 15.86
N ASN A 30 -2.02 7.94 15.95
CA ASN A 30 -1.14 9.05 16.38
C ASN A 30 -0.54 9.84 15.21
N HIS A 31 -0.78 9.43 13.96
CA HIS A 31 -0.22 10.07 12.78
C HIS A 31 -1.31 10.29 11.73
N PRO A 32 -2.07 11.40 11.79
CA PRO A 32 -3.21 11.61 10.90
C PRO A 32 -2.81 11.83 9.43
N ASN A 33 -1.54 12.15 9.16
CA ASN A 33 -1.03 12.28 7.79
C ASN A 33 -0.26 11.02 7.37
N GLY A 34 -0.94 10.11 6.68
CA GLY A 34 -0.33 8.90 6.14
C GLY A 34 -0.74 8.64 4.70
N LEU A 35 -0.09 7.64 4.09
CA LEU A 35 -0.26 7.27 2.70
C LEU A 35 -0.29 5.74 2.58
N ILE A 36 -1.28 5.23 1.86
CA ILE A 36 -1.35 3.82 1.49
C ILE A 36 -0.82 3.65 0.08
N ILE A 37 0.04 2.66 -0.13
CA ILE A 37 0.63 2.35 -1.43
C ILE A 37 0.28 0.92 -1.79
N CYS A 38 -0.47 0.75 -2.87
CA CYS A 38 -0.76 -0.56 -3.43
C CYS A 38 0.11 -0.77 -4.67
N GLY A 39 1.19 -1.52 -4.51
CA GLY A 39 2.08 -1.90 -5.59
C GLY A 39 1.54 -3.08 -6.43
N PRO A 40 2.34 -3.60 -7.36
CA PRO A 40 2.03 -4.83 -8.08
C PRO A 40 1.81 -6.01 -7.15
N ARG A 41 1.06 -7.02 -7.61
CA ARG A 41 0.86 -8.27 -6.85
C ARG A 41 0.28 -8.03 -5.44
N CYS A 42 -0.57 -7.01 -5.30
CA CYS A 42 -1.52 -6.99 -4.19
C CYS A 42 -2.46 -8.19 -4.32
N PRO A 43 -3.03 -8.69 -3.22
CA PRO A 43 -4.08 -9.69 -3.32
C PRO A 43 -5.30 -9.15 -4.07
N GLY A 44 -6.06 -10.04 -4.71
CA GLY A 44 -7.32 -9.70 -5.37
C GLY A 44 -8.49 -9.66 -4.38
N ASP A 45 -9.70 -9.80 -4.93
CA ASP A 45 -10.94 -10.09 -4.19
C ASP A 45 -11.14 -9.24 -2.92
N GLU A 46 -11.26 -9.87 -1.75
CA GLU A 46 -11.54 -9.25 -0.45
C GLU A 46 -10.54 -8.16 -0.05
N PHE A 47 -9.30 -8.20 -0.56
CA PHE A 47 -8.30 -7.19 -0.25
C PHE A 47 -8.70 -5.80 -0.72
N THR A 48 -9.35 -5.70 -1.88
CA THR A 48 -9.79 -4.41 -2.44
C THR A 48 -10.76 -3.69 -1.50
N GLN A 49 -11.68 -4.44 -0.88
CA GLN A 49 -12.60 -3.91 0.12
C GLN A 49 -11.89 -3.63 1.44
N ALA A 50 -11.00 -4.53 1.89
CA ALA A 50 -10.27 -4.35 3.16
C ALA A 50 -9.40 -3.09 3.14
N VAL A 51 -8.63 -2.87 2.08
CA VAL A 51 -7.76 -1.70 1.94
C VAL A 51 -8.55 -0.40 1.72
N ALA A 52 -9.71 -0.48 1.05
CA ALA A 52 -10.65 0.63 0.95
C ALA A 52 -11.18 1.05 2.33
N GLN A 53 -11.64 0.09 3.14
CA GLN A 53 -12.08 0.34 4.51
C GLN A 53 -10.95 0.88 5.40
N LEU A 54 -9.71 0.39 5.23
CA LEU A 54 -8.54 0.93 5.93
C LEU A 54 -8.31 2.40 5.56
N SER A 55 -8.37 2.74 4.28
CA SER A 55 -8.25 4.11 3.80
C SER A 55 -9.34 5.02 4.38
N GLN A 56 -10.60 4.59 4.35
CA GLN A 56 -11.71 5.33 4.93
C GLN A 56 -11.56 5.57 6.44
N LYS A 57 -11.15 4.54 7.21
CA LYS A 57 -10.99 4.63 8.67
C LYS A 57 -9.78 5.45 9.09
N SER A 58 -8.68 5.37 8.33
CA SER A 58 -7.44 6.11 8.62
C SER A 58 -7.44 7.54 8.06
N GLY A 59 -8.25 7.80 7.04
CA GLY A 59 -8.19 9.02 6.24
C GLY A 59 -7.01 9.06 5.26
N TYR A 60 -6.23 7.98 5.13
CA TYR A 60 -5.06 7.95 4.26
C TYR A 60 -5.48 7.70 2.80
N PRO A 61 -5.05 8.53 1.84
CA PRO A 61 -5.29 8.26 0.43
C PRO A 61 -4.51 7.02 -0.05
N ILE A 62 -5.05 6.34 -1.06
CA ILE A 62 -4.40 5.20 -1.72
C ILE A 62 -3.73 5.66 -3.01
N LEU A 63 -2.42 5.44 -3.15
CA LEU A 63 -1.75 5.47 -4.46
C LEU A 63 -1.75 4.06 -5.05
N ALA A 64 -2.49 3.87 -6.15
CA ALA A 64 -2.67 2.57 -6.77
C ALA A 64 -1.81 2.39 -8.02
N ASP A 65 -0.82 1.48 -7.96
CA ASP A 65 0.00 1.09 -9.10
C ASP A 65 -0.86 0.63 -10.30
N PRO A 66 -0.46 0.86 -11.57
CA PRO A 66 -1.24 0.42 -12.74
C PRO A 66 -1.64 -1.05 -12.69
N ILE A 67 -0.81 -1.90 -12.09
CA ILE A 67 -1.07 -3.34 -11.97
C ILE A 67 -1.30 -3.80 -10.53
N SER A 68 -1.76 -2.87 -9.67
CA SER A 68 -2.21 -3.21 -8.31
C SER A 68 -3.54 -3.96 -8.29
N GLY A 69 -4.37 -3.80 -9.32
CA GLY A 69 -5.75 -4.27 -9.35
C GLY A 69 -6.76 -3.32 -8.70
N LEU A 70 -6.33 -2.18 -8.14
CA LEU A 70 -7.21 -1.29 -7.37
C LEU A 70 -7.83 -0.14 -8.18
N ARG A 71 -7.33 0.14 -9.39
CA ARG A 71 -7.73 1.33 -10.15
C ARG A 71 -9.17 1.31 -10.66
N PHE A 72 -9.80 0.13 -10.73
CA PHE A 72 -11.13 -0.04 -11.30
C PHE A 72 -11.91 -1.06 -10.47
N GLY A 73 -13.17 -0.74 -10.14
CA GLY A 73 -14.07 -1.61 -9.40
C GLY A 73 -15.07 -0.81 -8.57
N PRO A 74 -16.06 -1.45 -7.92
CA PRO A 74 -17.11 -0.76 -7.17
C PRO A 74 -16.60 0.11 -6.01
N TRP A 75 -15.45 -0.23 -5.43
CA TRP A 75 -14.85 0.48 -4.30
C TRP A 75 -14.31 1.88 -4.63
N VAL A 76 -14.13 2.20 -5.93
CA VAL A 76 -13.56 3.49 -6.34
C VAL A 76 -14.49 4.67 -6.02
N ASP A 77 -15.80 4.41 -5.91
CA ASP A 77 -16.80 5.45 -5.60
C ASP A 77 -16.81 5.81 -4.10
N GLU A 78 -16.32 4.91 -3.25
CA GLU A 78 -16.38 5.05 -1.79
C GLU A 78 -15.03 5.43 -1.17
N THR A 79 -13.93 5.38 -1.93
CA THR A 79 -12.57 5.54 -1.43
C THR A 79 -11.73 6.44 -2.33
N THR A 80 -10.90 7.28 -1.73
CA THR A 80 -9.95 8.12 -2.48
C THR A 80 -8.79 7.27 -3.01
N ILE A 81 -8.95 6.77 -4.24
CA ILE A 81 -7.91 6.08 -5.01
C ILE A 81 -7.31 7.05 -6.02
N VAL A 82 -6.02 7.35 -5.83
CA VAL A 82 -5.25 8.19 -6.74
C VAL A 82 -4.54 7.27 -7.73
N SER A 83 -5.01 7.28 -8.98
CA SER A 83 -4.44 6.50 -10.09
C SER A 83 -3.56 7.34 -11.03
N SER A 84 -3.65 8.67 -10.96
CA SER A 84 -2.97 9.64 -11.83
C SER A 84 -1.70 10.26 -11.22
N TYR A 85 -1.16 9.68 -10.14
CA TYR A 85 0.02 10.22 -9.45
C TYR A 85 1.25 10.34 -10.34
N GLU A 86 1.36 9.46 -11.34
CA GLU A 86 2.42 9.49 -12.34
C GLU A 86 2.57 10.88 -12.96
N THR A 87 1.45 11.52 -13.35
CA THR A 87 1.44 12.81 -14.04
C THR A 87 1.91 13.95 -13.14
N PHE A 88 1.46 14.01 -11.89
CA PHE A 88 1.81 15.12 -11.00
C PHE A 88 3.15 14.93 -10.28
N MET A 89 3.60 13.68 -10.09
CA MET A 89 4.91 13.38 -9.50
C MET A 89 6.05 13.59 -10.49
N GLN A 90 5.84 13.29 -11.78
CA GLN A 90 6.77 13.58 -12.87
C GLN A 90 7.16 15.04 -12.94
N ALA A 91 6.15 15.89 -12.83
CA ALA A 91 6.28 17.28 -13.20
C ALA A 91 7.13 18.08 -12.15
N LYS A 92 7.51 17.47 -11.02
CA LYS A 92 8.06 18.17 -9.82
C LYS A 92 7.16 19.36 -9.37
N THR A 93 5.91 19.43 -9.87
CA THR A 93 5.14 20.69 -9.99
C THR A 93 4.06 20.86 -8.95
N LEU A 94 3.80 19.90 -8.07
CA LEU A 94 3.02 20.20 -6.88
C LEU A 94 3.91 20.95 -5.90
N ARG A 95 4.32 22.16 -6.30
CA ARG A 95 5.05 23.12 -5.48
C ARG A 95 4.34 24.45 -5.56
N VAL A 96 3.90 24.98 -4.42
CA VAL A 96 3.41 26.36 -4.31
C VAL A 96 4.53 27.17 -3.67
N SER A 97 5.02 28.20 -4.35
CA SER A 97 6.13 29.05 -3.89
C SER A 97 7.40 28.27 -3.53
N GLY A 98 7.75 27.27 -4.36
CA GLY A 98 8.97 26.45 -4.18
C GLY A 98 8.88 25.37 -3.09
N LYS A 99 7.78 25.28 -2.35
CA LYS A 99 7.52 24.23 -1.34
C LYS A 99 6.57 23.18 -1.88
N PRO A 100 6.75 21.88 -1.60
CA PRO A 100 5.78 20.84 -1.96
C PRO A 100 4.36 21.22 -1.51
N LEU A 101 3.36 20.88 -2.33
CA LEU A 101 1.96 21.02 -1.96
C LEU A 101 1.63 19.95 -0.92
N GLY A 102 1.33 20.37 0.29
CA GLY A 102 1.07 19.48 1.43
C GLY A 102 2.32 19.12 2.23
N SER A 103 2.10 18.52 3.41
CA SER A 103 3.18 17.96 4.23
C SER A 103 3.48 16.53 3.82
N GLU A 104 4.75 16.11 3.94
CA GLU A 104 5.13 14.71 3.72
C GLU A 104 4.35 13.79 4.67
N PRO A 105 3.94 12.59 4.21
CA PRO A 105 3.28 11.63 5.08
C PRO A 105 4.23 11.20 6.20
N GLN A 106 3.68 11.01 7.38
CA GLN A 106 4.40 10.49 8.55
C GLN A 106 4.42 8.96 8.56
N VAL A 107 3.42 8.34 7.89
CA VAL A 107 3.25 6.88 7.78
C VAL A 107 3.10 6.49 6.32
N ILE A 108 3.87 5.51 5.88
CA ILE A 108 3.66 4.78 4.63
C ILE A 108 3.24 3.36 4.98
N ILE A 109 2.07 2.93 4.51
CA ILE A 109 1.63 1.53 4.56
C ILE A 109 1.64 1.00 3.13
N ARG A 110 2.51 0.02 2.85
CA ARG A 110 2.65 -0.57 1.53
C ARG A 110 2.13 -2.00 1.52
N PHE A 111 1.40 -2.33 0.46
CA PHE A 111 0.98 -3.67 0.07
C PHE A 111 1.53 -4.01 -1.32
N GLY A 112 1.63 -5.31 -1.60
CA GLY A 112 2.22 -5.80 -2.85
C GLY A 112 3.73 -5.59 -2.91
N ALA A 113 4.27 -5.55 -4.11
CA ALA A 113 5.70 -5.37 -4.39
C ALA A 113 6.09 -3.89 -4.53
N VAL A 114 7.38 -3.65 -4.82
CA VAL A 114 7.89 -2.32 -5.18
C VAL A 114 7.05 -1.75 -6.34
N PRO A 115 6.55 -0.50 -6.22
CA PRO A 115 5.82 0.15 -7.31
C PRO A 115 6.62 0.15 -8.62
N ILE A 116 5.93 0.07 -9.76
CA ILE A 116 6.60 0.12 -11.07
C ILE A 116 6.95 1.56 -11.47
N SER A 117 6.17 2.52 -10.98
CA SER A 117 6.39 3.94 -11.25
C SER A 117 7.74 4.40 -10.74
N LYS A 118 8.61 4.82 -11.67
CA LYS A 118 9.88 5.49 -11.35
C LYS A 118 9.66 6.70 -10.46
N TRP A 119 8.65 7.52 -10.74
CA TRP A 119 8.45 8.79 -10.05
C TRP A 119 7.89 8.62 -8.65
N LEU A 120 7.05 7.59 -8.45
CA LEU A 120 6.63 7.18 -7.13
C LEU A 120 7.83 6.67 -6.32
N ASN A 121 8.65 5.78 -6.87
CA ASN A 121 9.86 5.31 -6.17
C ASN A 121 10.82 6.46 -5.86
N ASP A 122 11.10 7.33 -6.82
CA ASP A 122 11.93 8.52 -6.63
C ASP A 122 11.35 9.45 -5.53
N TYR A 123 10.02 9.59 -5.41
CA TYR A 123 9.37 10.32 -4.32
C TYR A 123 9.57 9.62 -2.98
N LEU A 124 9.32 8.31 -2.93
CA LEU A 124 9.47 7.50 -1.74
C LEU A 124 10.92 7.47 -1.24
N ASP A 125 11.91 7.61 -2.10
CA ASP A 125 13.32 7.63 -1.70
C ASP A 125 13.75 8.97 -1.09
N ARG A 126 13.03 10.06 -1.41
CA ARG A 126 13.34 11.42 -0.91
C ARG A 126 12.69 11.72 0.43
N ILE A 127 11.46 11.26 0.66
CA ILE A 127 10.73 11.58 1.89
C ILE A 127 11.26 10.81 3.10
N THR A 128 11.00 11.31 4.30
CA THR A 128 11.47 10.67 5.55
C THR A 128 10.34 10.45 6.58
N PRO A 129 9.31 9.65 6.23
CA PRO A 129 8.25 9.27 7.16
C PRO A 129 8.83 8.57 8.39
N ALA A 130 8.22 8.79 9.55
CA ALA A 130 8.58 8.12 10.81
C ALA A 130 8.33 6.61 10.73
N HIS A 131 7.34 6.18 9.93
CA HIS A 131 6.97 4.78 9.78
C HIS A 131 6.83 4.39 8.31
N ARG A 132 7.56 3.34 7.91
CA ARG A 132 7.42 2.62 6.64
C ARG A 132 7.09 1.18 6.95
N ILE A 133 5.85 0.83 6.72
CA ILE A 133 5.25 -0.45 7.05
C ILE A 133 5.01 -1.18 5.74
N HIS A 134 5.54 -2.40 5.61
CA HIS A 134 5.29 -3.27 4.47
C HIS A 134 4.59 -4.53 4.97
N ILE A 135 3.38 -4.76 4.50
CA ILE A 135 2.59 -5.95 4.85
C ILE A 135 2.53 -6.85 3.63
N ARG A 136 2.99 -8.09 3.78
CA ARG A 136 2.96 -9.07 2.69
C ARG A 136 2.93 -10.51 3.19
N SER A 137 1.92 -11.27 2.76
CA SER A 137 1.71 -12.67 3.19
C SER A 137 2.84 -13.62 2.78
N ASN A 138 3.32 -13.48 1.55
CA ASN A 138 4.33 -14.39 0.99
C ASN A 138 5.74 -14.22 1.53
N GLY A 139 5.97 -13.30 2.49
CA GLY A 139 7.24 -13.16 3.20
C GLY A 139 8.41 -12.60 2.36
N VAL A 140 8.19 -12.30 1.08
CA VAL A 140 9.25 -11.75 0.23
C VAL A 140 9.47 -10.28 0.59
N TRP A 141 10.68 -10.00 1.04
CA TRP A 141 11.18 -8.66 1.34
C TRP A 141 11.42 -7.86 0.04
N ALA A 142 10.42 -7.09 -0.38
CA ALA A 142 10.49 -6.30 -1.62
C ALA A 142 10.79 -4.83 -1.32
N ASP A 143 12.02 -4.51 -0.91
CA ASP A 143 12.42 -3.16 -0.48
C ASP A 143 13.82 -2.80 -1.01
N ASP A 144 13.86 -2.39 -2.27
CA ASP A 144 15.11 -2.10 -2.98
C ASP A 144 15.86 -0.89 -2.39
N SER A 145 15.16 0.03 -1.72
CA SER A 145 15.78 1.21 -1.10
C SER A 145 16.12 1.03 0.38
N HIS A 146 15.87 -0.16 0.95
CA HIS A 146 16.17 -0.51 2.34
C HIS A 146 15.62 0.51 3.35
N ARG A 147 14.41 1.02 3.10
CA ARG A 147 13.78 2.05 3.95
C ARG A 147 12.71 1.48 4.87
N THR A 148 12.29 0.23 4.70
CA THR A 148 11.22 -0.37 5.51
C THR A 148 11.61 -0.41 6.98
N THR A 149 10.78 0.20 7.83
CA THR A 149 10.98 0.22 9.29
C THR A 149 10.26 -0.92 10.00
N LEU A 150 9.21 -1.45 9.37
CA LEU A 150 8.44 -2.60 9.86
C LEU A 150 7.99 -3.44 8.68
N PHE A 151 8.46 -4.68 8.61
CA PHE A 151 7.91 -5.69 7.72
C PHE A 151 7.01 -6.61 8.54
N LEU A 152 5.76 -6.79 8.11
CA LEU A 152 4.80 -7.69 8.74
C LEU A 152 4.40 -8.77 7.73
N GLN A 153 4.78 -10.00 8.03
CA GLN A 153 4.29 -11.16 7.27
C GLN A 153 2.94 -11.58 7.84
N ALA A 154 1.87 -11.23 7.13
CA ALA A 154 0.49 -11.60 7.44
C ALA A 154 -0.35 -11.49 6.17
N ASP A 155 -1.49 -12.16 6.12
CA ASP A 155 -2.50 -11.90 5.08
C ASP A 155 -2.96 -10.45 5.16
N GLU A 156 -2.89 -9.78 4.02
CA GLU A 156 -3.18 -8.36 3.92
C GLU A 156 -4.65 -8.05 4.25
N THR A 157 -5.55 -9.03 4.12
CA THR A 157 -6.97 -8.92 4.51
C THR A 157 -7.21 -9.10 6.02
N ALA A 158 -6.20 -9.54 6.77
CA ALA A 158 -6.29 -9.79 8.21
C ALA A 158 -5.73 -8.64 9.08
N VAL A 159 -5.22 -7.58 8.44
CA VAL A 159 -4.57 -6.43 9.07
C VAL A 159 -5.48 -5.20 9.02
#